data_AF-A0A938D2K7-F1
#
_entry.id   AF-A0A938D2K7-F1
#
_cell.length_a   1.000
_cell.length_b   1.000
_cell.length_c   1.000
_cell.angle_alpha   90.00
_cell.angle_beta   90.00
_cell.angle_gamma   90.00
#
_symmetry.space_group_name_H-M   'P 1'
#
loop_
_entity.id
_entity.type
_entity.pdbx_description
1 polymer ?
#
loop_
_entity_poly.entity_id
_entity_poly.type
_entity_poly.pdbx_seq_one_letter_code
_entity_poly.pdbx_strand_id
1 'polypeptide(L)' 'MSSRGAIRAKVIDWLAASEHAHEIAAIRGAHPRHGGQGALYIVLKRRR' A
#
# COMPACT_ATOMS: atom_id res chain seq x y z
N MET A 1 -11.90 13.51 17.82
CA MET A 1 -11.36 13.39 16.44
C MET A 1 -11.31 11.92 16.08
N SER A 2 -11.93 11.51 14.98
CA SER A 2 -11.94 10.10 14.57
C SER A 2 -10.56 9.71 14.05
N SER A 3 -9.93 8.69 14.66
CA SER A 3 -8.60 8.15 14.31
C SER A 3 -8.59 7.27 13.06
N ARG A 4 -9.69 7.26 12.28
CA ARG A 4 -9.78 6.47 11.04
C ARG A 4 -8.73 6.95 10.04
N GLY A 5 -8.04 5.99 9.44
CA GLY A 5 -7.04 6.25 8.40
C GLY A 5 -5.62 6.50 8.91
N ALA A 6 -5.35 6.42 10.22
CA ALA A 6 -4.00 6.58 10.76
C ALA A 6 -3.00 5.57 10.16
N ILE A 7 -3.42 4.30 10.00
CA ILE A 7 -2.61 3.27 9.33
C ILE A 7 -2.39 3.62 7.86
N ARG A 8 -3.46 4.01 7.14
CA ARG A 8 -3.37 4.39 5.72
C ARG A 8 -2.41 5.56 5.50
N ALA A 9 -2.38 6.52 6.43
CA ALA A 9 -1.50 7.67 6.37
C ALA A 9 0.00 7.30 6.53
N LYS A 10 0.32 6.11 7.05
CA LYS A 10 1.69 5.67 7.32
C LYS A 10 2.14 4.48 6.48
N VAL A 11 1.22 3.71 5.92
CA VAL A 11 1.54 2.46 5.22
C VAL A 11 2.46 2.67 4.01
N ILE A 12 2.33 3.79 3.30
CA ILE A 12 3.21 4.10 2.16
C ILE A 12 4.64 4.33 2.62
N ASP A 13 4.84 5.11 3.68
CA ASP A 13 6.15 5.37 4.27
C ASP A 13 6.80 4.07 4.75
N TRP A 14 6.03 3.21 5.42
CA TRP A 14 6.53 1.90 5.88
C TRP A 14 6.93 0.98 4.73
N LEU A 15 6.14 0.94 3.65
CA LEU A 15 6.48 0.14 2.47
C LEU A 15 7.76 0.65 1.80
N ALA A 16 7.93 1.97 1.70
CA ALA A 16 9.13 2.59 1.13
C ALA A 16 10.38 2.37 1.99
N ALA A 17 10.23 2.28 3.32
CA ALA A 17 11.34 2.03 4.25
C ALA A 17 11.64 0.52 4.46
N SER A 18 10.78 -0.37 3.96
CA SER A 18 10.95 -1.82 4.15
C SER A 18 12.07 -2.41 3.30
N GLU A 19 12.61 -3.56 3.71
CA GLU A 19 13.61 -4.28 2.90
C GLU A 19 13.09 -4.61 1.49
N HIS A 20 11.77 -4.82 1.35
CA HIS A 20 11.10 -5.18 0.11
C HIS A 20 10.81 -3.99 -0.81
N ALA A 21 11.14 -2.76 -0.42
CA ALA A 21 10.85 -1.58 -1.22
C ALA A 21 11.38 -1.69 -2.66
N HIS A 22 12.55 -2.31 -2.83
CA HIS A 22 13.18 -2.51 -4.13
C HIS A 22 12.40 -3.48 -5.05
N GLU A 23 11.51 -4.31 -4.49
CA GLU A 23 10.67 -5.26 -5.22
C GLU A 23 9.36 -4.65 -5.69
N ILE A 24 8.94 -3.53 -5.09
CA ILE A 24 7.66 -2.89 -5.40
C ILE A 24 7.82 -2.08 -6.70
N ALA A 25 6.96 -2.37 -7.68
CA ALA A 25 6.89 -1.64 -8.95
C ALA A 25 5.92 -0.45 -8.87
N ALA A 26 4.81 -0.59 -8.14
CA ALA A 26 3.83 0.46 -7.91
C ALA A 26 2.93 0.15 -6.72
N ILE A 27 2.37 1.20 -6.10
CA ILE A 27 1.29 1.09 -5.11
C ILE A 27 0.08 1.83 -5.66
N ARG A 28 -1.12 1.24 -5.58
CA ARG A 28 -2.36 1.80 -6.14
C ARG A 28 -3.51 1.69 -5.14
N GLY A 29 -4.48 2.60 -5.25
CA GLY A 29 -5.74 2.49 -4.52
C GLY A 29 -6.52 1.24 -4.94
N ALA A 30 -7.18 0.58 -4.00
CA ALA A 30 -8.01 -0.58 -4.30
C ALA A 30 -9.37 -0.18 -4.89
N HIS A 31 -9.93 -1.05 -5.73
CA HIS A 31 -11.30 -0.93 -6.19
C HIS A 31 -12.29 -1.02 -4.99
N PRO A 32 -13.46 -0.35 -5.01
CA PRO A 32 -14.42 -0.41 -3.91
C PRO A 32 -14.84 -1.82 -3.51
N ARG A 33 -15.02 -2.73 -4.49
CA ARG A 33 -15.34 -4.15 -4.24
C ARG A 33 -14.20 -4.93 -3.56
N HIS A 34 -12.99 -4.38 -3.54
CA HIS A 34 -11.80 -4.97 -2.93
C HIS A 34 -11.33 -4.16 -1.70
N GLY A 35 -12.22 -3.40 -1.08
CA GLY A 35 -11.94 -2.64 0.15
C GLY A 35 -11.73 -1.14 -0.04
N GLY A 36 -11.67 -0.63 -1.27
CA GLY A 36 -11.65 0.81 -1.56
C GLY A 36 -10.60 1.60 -0.77
N GLN A 37 -11.04 2.59 0.01
CA GLN A 37 -10.16 3.41 0.84
C GLN A 37 -9.53 2.65 2.02
N GLY A 38 -9.98 1.43 2.32
CA GLY A 38 -9.38 0.57 3.34
C GLY A 38 -8.25 -0.32 2.83
N ALA A 39 -8.02 -0.39 1.52
CA ALA A 39 -7.09 -1.34 0.91
C ALA A 39 -6.21 -0.69 -0.18
N LEU A 40 -5.13 -1.39 -0.53
CA LEU A 40 -4.16 -1.00 -1.55
C LEU A 40 -3.77 -2.22 -2.38
N TYR A 41 -3.48 -1.99 -3.67
CA TYR A 41 -2.74 -2.95 -4.47
C TYR A 41 -1.25 -2.65 -4.41
N ILE A 42 -0.46 -3.68 -4.13
CA ILE A 42 0.99 -3.64 -4.23
C ILE A 42 1.37 -4.42 -5.48
N VAL A 43 1.88 -3.73 -6.49
CA VAL A 43 2.35 -4.34 -7.73
C VAL A 43 3.81 -4.69 -7.52
N LEU A 44 4.15 -5.97 -7.60
CA LEU A 44 5.51 -6.46 -7.44
C LEU A 44 6.20 -6.60 -8.79
N LYS A 45 7.51 -6.36 -8.82
CA LYS A 45 8.36 -6.72 -9.96
C LYS A 45 8.34 -8.23 -10.12
N ARG A 46 8.24 -8.70 -11.36
CA ARG A 46 8.38 -10.12 -11.66
C ARG A 46 9.83 -10.54 -11.36
N ARG A 47 10.03 -11.43 -10.39
CA ARG A 47 11.32 -12.10 -10.19
C ARG A 47 11.61 -12.98 -11.42
N ARG A 48 12.82 -12.89 -11.95
CA ARG A 48 13.26 -13.68 -13.12
C ARG A 48 13.64 -15.08 -12.68
#